data_AF-A0A382LHM6-F1
#
_entry.id   AF-A0A382LHM6-F1
#
_cell.length_a   1.000
_cell.length_b   1.000
_cell.length_c   1.000
_cell.angle_alpha   90.00
_cell.angle_beta   90.00
_cell.angle_gamma   90.00
#
_symmetry.space_group_name_H-M   'P 1'
#
loop_
_entity.id
_entity.type
_entity.pdbx_description
1 polymer ?
#
loop_
_entity_poly.entity_id
_entity_poly.type
_entity_poly.pdbx_seq_one_letter_code
_entity_poly.pdbx_strand_id
1 'polypeptide(L)'
;VLSSSSGGVIGVVGDLGDRLCRFTQRWIPDSWVVCMILTVLAILLAMLGAGASLNASIFAWGGGMWALLELAMQFSIAMIAAHACVSSRPVFRFLDWLADRPNKDSPIQAIALIGAYSMVTGYFNWALSVVASALFVPFIARRNP
;
A
#
# COMPACT_ATOMS: atom_id res chain seq x y z
N VAL A 1 -7.34 -17.15 -22.23
CA VAL A 1 -7.14 -18.51 -21.67
C VAL A 1 -7.58 -18.61 -20.19
N LEU A 2 -8.16 -17.55 -19.59
CA LEU A 2 -8.59 -17.55 -18.19
C LEU A 2 -10.06 -17.98 -17.95
N SER A 3 -10.60 -18.86 -18.79
CA SER A 3 -11.95 -19.40 -18.57
C SER A 3 -11.91 -20.92 -18.61
N SER A 4 -11.67 -21.56 -17.47
CA SER A 4 -12.11 -22.92 -17.14
C SER A 4 -11.29 -23.50 -15.99
N SER A 5 -11.52 -23.02 -14.77
CA SER A 5 -11.59 -23.83 -13.53
C SER A 5 -11.56 -22.90 -12.32
N SER A 6 -12.69 -22.78 -11.61
CA SER A 6 -12.75 -22.59 -10.14
C SER A 6 -14.13 -22.10 -9.70
N GLY A 7 -15.13 -22.99 -9.71
CA GLY A 7 -16.36 -22.81 -8.91
C GLY A 7 -16.10 -22.98 -7.41
N GLY A 8 -15.05 -22.35 -6.89
CA GLY A 8 -14.56 -22.49 -5.51
C GLY A 8 -14.22 -21.14 -4.88
N VAL A 9 -13.96 -21.16 -3.57
CA VAL A 9 -13.70 -19.97 -2.71
C VAL A 9 -12.71 -18.98 -3.34
N ILE A 10 -11.71 -19.46 -4.07
CA ILE A 10 -10.68 -18.63 -4.73
C ILE A 10 -11.29 -17.70 -5.79
N GLY A 11 -12.21 -18.19 -6.63
CA GLY A 11 -12.89 -17.38 -7.64
C GLY A 11 -13.80 -16.34 -7.00
N VAL A 12 -14.54 -16.72 -5.96
CA VAL A 12 -15.41 -15.80 -5.22
C VAL A 12 -14.62 -14.68 -4.54
N VAL A 13 -13.49 -15.00 -3.92
CA VAL A 13 -12.62 -14.00 -3.26
C VAL A 13 -11.97 -13.08 -4.31
N GLY A 14 -11.52 -13.62 -5.44
CA GLY A 14 -10.98 -12.84 -6.55
C GLY A 14 -12.01 -11.86 -7.12
N ASP A 15 -13.21 -12.34 -7.45
CA ASP A 15 -14.30 -11.54 -8.00
C ASP A 15 -14.76 -10.44 -7.02
N LEU A 16 -14.80 -10.76 -5.72
CA LEU A 16 -15.13 -9.77 -4.68
C LEU A 16 -14.06 -8.68 -4.61
N GLY A 17 -12.78 -9.05 -4.60
CA GLY A 17 -11.66 -8.10 -4.60
C GLY A 17 -11.73 -7.16 -5.79
N ASP A 18 -11.95 -7.71 -6.97
CA ASP A 18 -12.12 -6.99 -8.22
C ASP A 18 -13.29 -5.98 -8.19
N ARG A 19 -14.44 -6.38 -7.63
CA ARG A 19 -15.61 -5.51 -7.48
C ARG A 19 -15.34 -4.37 -6.50
N LEU A 20 -14.67 -4.65 -5.39
CA LEU A 20 -14.29 -3.63 -4.40
C LEU A 20 -13.27 -2.64 -4.97
N CYS A 21 -12.28 -3.13 -5.73
CA CYS A 21 -11.31 -2.29 -6.42
C CYS A 21 -12.00 -1.34 -7.41
N ARG A 22 -12.89 -1.86 -8.27
CA ARG A 22 -13.63 -1.05 -9.25
C ARG A 22 -14.56 -0.03 -8.59
N PHE A 23 -15.22 -0.40 -7.49
CA PHE A 23 -16.02 0.54 -6.72
C PHE A 23 -15.16 1.67 -6.15
N THR A 24 -14.06 1.31 -5.49
CA THR A 24 -13.15 2.26 -4.83
C THR A 24 -12.52 3.23 -5.83
N GLN A 25 -12.00 2.72 -6.96
CA GLN A 25 -11.40 3.54 -8.02
C GLN A 25 -12.39 4.52 -8.68
N ARG A 26 -13.69 4.19 -8.68
CA ARG A 26 -14.72 5.07 -9.25
C ARG A 26 -15.10 6.22 -8.31
N TRP A 27 -15.00 6.01 -7.01
CA TRP A 27 -15.44 6.98 -6.00
C TRP A 27 -14.31 7.82 -5.40
N ILE A 28 -13.08 7.32 -5.39
CA ILE A 28 -11.94 8.07 -4.86
C ILE A 28 -11.61 9.23 -5.82
N PRO A 29 -11.79 10.49 -5.39
CA PRO A 29 -11.31 11.63 -6.15
C PRO A 29 -9.78 11.68 -6.12
N ASP A 30 -9.19 12.42 -7.05
CA ASP A 30 -7.76 12.62 -7.09
C ASP A 30 -7.23 13.17 -5.74
N SER A 31 -6.04 12.72 -5.33
CA SER A 31 -5.48 13.04 -4.02
C SER A 31 -5.30 14.55 -3.81
N TRP A 32 -4.99 15.30 -4.87
CA TRP A 32 -4.86 16.75 -4.79
C TRP A 32 -6.20 17.43 -4.48
N VAL A 33 -7.30 16.94 -5.07
CA VAL A 33 -8.65 17.45 -4.82
C VAL A 33 -9.04 17.25 -3.35
N VAL A 34 -8.75 16.07 -2.79
CA VAL A 34 -8.98 15.79 -1.37
C VAL A 34 -8.21 16.77 -0.47
N CYS A 35 -6.94 17.00 -0.77
CA CYS A 35 -6.10 17.95 -0.02
C CYS A 35 -6.65 19.38 -0.06
N MET A 36 -7.12 19.85 -1.23
CA MET A 36 -7.71 21.18 -1.37
C MET A 36 -9.02 21.30 -0.56
N ILE A 37 -9.90 20.30 -0.64
CA ILE A 37 -11.14 20.27 0.15
C ILE A 37 -10.84 20.30 1.65
N LEU A 38 -9.89 19.49 2.13
CA LEU A 38 -9.49 19.47 3.53
C LEU A 38 -8.87 20.80 3.98
N THR A 39 -8.11 21.47 3.11
CA THR A 39 -7.52 22.78 3.41
C THR A 39 -8.62 23.84 3.59
N VAL A 40 -9.57 23.90 2.67
CA VAL A 40 -10.72 24.82 2.79
C VAL A 40 -11.54 24.50 4.03
N LEU A 41 -11.83 23.21 4.27
CA LEU A 41 -12.58 22.76 5.44
C LEU A 41 -11.87 23.13 6.75
N ALA A 42 -10.55 22.93 6.85
CA ALA A 42 -9.77 23.28 8.03
C ALA A 42 -9.81 24.78 8.32
N ILE A 43 -9.68 25.62 7.29
CA ILE A 43 -9.77 27.09 7.44
C ILE A 43 -11.18 27.49 7.87
N LEU A 44 -12.22 26.93 7.27
CA LEU A 44 -13.61 27.20 7.65
C LEU A 44 -13.91 26.79 9.10
N LEU A 45 -13.42 25.63 9.53
CA LEU A 45 -13.56 25.16 10.91
C LEU A 45 -12.78 26.03 11.90
N ALA A 46 -11.60 26.54 11.53
CA ALA A 46 -10.86 27.49 12.36
C ALA A 46 -11.62 28.82 12.53
N MET A 47 -12.21 29.33 11.45
CA MET A 47 -12.94 30.60 11.48
C MET A 47 -14.29 30.48 12.19
N LEU A 48 -15.11 29.47 11.83
CA LEU A 48 -16.47 29.31 12.35
C LEU A 48 -16.51 28.59 13.69
N GLY A 49 -15.61 27.64 13.92
CA GLY A 49 -15.55 26.85 15.15
C GLY A 49 -14.74 27.54 16.25
N ALA A 50 -13.52 28.01 15.94
CA ALA A 50 -12.64 28.63 16.92
C ALA A 50 -12.70 30.17 16.93
N GLY A 51 -13.44 30.79 16.00
CA GLY A 51 -13.56 32.26 15.93
C GLY A 51 -12.29 32.97 15.45
N ALA A 52 -11.35 32.25 14.83
CA ALA A 52 -10.08 32.83 14.38
C ALA A 52 -10.28 33.75 13.16
N SER A 53 -9.47 34.80 13.05
CA SER A 53 -9.44 35.63 11.85
C SER A 53 -8.88 34.85 10.65
N LEU A 54 -9.27 35.21 9.43
CA LEU A 54 -8.77 34.56 8.21
C LEU A 54 -7.24 34.58 8.14
N ASN A 55 -6.63 35.72 8.49
CA ASN A 55 -5.19 35.90 8.47
C ASN A 55 -4.50 34.96 9.48
N ALA A 56 -4.99 34.90 10.72
CA ALA A 56 -4.47 33.97 11.73
C ALA A 56 -4.62 32.50 11.31
N SER A 57 -5.74 32.15 10.68
CA SER A 57 -6.01 30.78 10.21
C SER A 57 -5.03 30.35 9.11
N ILE A 58 -4.71 31.23 8.17
CA ILE A 58 -3.73 30.96 7.10
C ILE A 58 -2.32 30.80 7.66
N PHE A 59 -1.90 31.68 8.58
CA PHE A 59 -0.59 31.55 9.21
C PHE A 59 -0.46 30.28 10.05
N ALA A 60 -1.50 29.91 10.80
CA ALA A 60 -1.54 28.67 11.56
C ALA A 60 -1.48 27.44 10.64
N TRP A 61 -2.24 27.43 9.53
CA TRP A 61 -2.20 26.37 8.54
C TRP A 61 -0.80 26.24 7.91
N GLY A 62 -0.19 27.36 7.51
CA GLY A 62 1.16 27.39 6.95
C GLY A 62 2.22 26.87 7.92
N GLY A 63 2.08 27.15 9.22
CA GLY A 63 2.94 26.57 10.25
C GLY A 63 2.80 25.04 10.34
N GLY A 64 1.57 24.52 10.30
CA GLY A 64 1.28 23.09 10.31
C GLY A 64 1.78 22.34 9.05
N MET A 65 1.78 23.00 7.89
CA MET A 65 2.28 22.42 6.64
C MET A 65 3.74 21.95 6.73
N TRP A 66 4.59 22.66 7.48
CA TRP A 66 5.99 22.26 7.67
C TRP A 66 6.13 20.97 8.46
N ALA A 67 5.27 20.74 9.45
CA ALA A 67 5.25 19.47 10.19
C ALA A 67 4.79 18.30 9.29
N LEU A 68 3.82 18.54 8.41
CA LEU A 68 3.39 17.55 7.43
C LEU A 68 4.50 17.24 6.41
N LEU A 69 5.29 18.24 6.01
CA LEU A 69 6.44 18.03 5.13
C LEU A 69 7.51 17.15 5.78
N GLU A 70 7.84 17.42 7.04
CA GLU A 70 8.81 16.59 7.78
C GLU A 70 8.31 15.14 7.91
N LEU A 71 7.05 14.95 8.28
CA LEU A 71 6.40 13.64 8.35
C LEU A 71 6.44 12.92 6.98
N ALA A 72 6.13 13.63 5.89
CA ALA A 72 6.18 13.10 4.55
C ALA A 72 7.60 12.70 4.13
N MET A 73 8.62 13.46 4.54
CA MET A 73 10.03 13.14 4.29
C MET A 73 10.42 11.85 5.02
N GLN A 74 10.03 11.70 6.28
CA GLN A 74 10.29 10.49 7.06
C GLN A 74 9.66 9.25 6.39
N PHE A 75 8.42 9.35 5.94
CA PHE A 75 7.75 8.27 5.20
C PHE A 75 8.42 7.97 3.85
N SER A 76 8.83 9.00 3.12
CA SER A 76 9.50 8.85 1.82
C SER A 76 10.86 8.16 1.97
N ILE A 77 11.67 8.59 2.94
CA ILE A 77 12.97 7.97 3.23
C ILE A 77 12.78 6.51 3.67
N ALA A 78 11.79 6.23 4.53
CA ALA A 78 11.48 4.86 4.94
C ALA A 78 11.13 3.95 3.75
N MET A 79 10.30 4.42 2.82
CA MET A 79 9.93 3.67 1.61
C MET A 79 11.12 3.47 0.66
N ILE A 80 11.96 4.49 0.47
CA ILE A 80 13.17 4.39 -0.38
C ILE A 80 14.17 3.41 0.24
N ALA A 81 14.40 3.47 1.55
CA ALA A 81 15.29 2.57 2.26
C ALA A 81 14.78 1.12 2.21
N ALA A 82 13.48 0.91 2.42
CA ALA A 82 12.84 -0.38 2.25
C ALA A 82 13.07 -0.94 0.83
N HIS A 83 12.85 -0.13 -0.19
CA HIS A 83 13.10 -0.53 -1.58
C HIS A 83 14.57 -0.84 -1.84
N ALA A 84 15.50 0.00 -1.39
CA ALA A 84 16.93 -0.24 -1.56
C ALA A 84 17.38 -1.55 -0.88
N CYS A 85 16.84 -1.85 0.30
CA CYS A 85 17.12 -3.08 1.04
C CYS A 85 16.61 -4.33 0.29
N VAL A 86 15.34 -4.31 -0.14
CA VAL A 86 14.71 -5.46 -0.82
C VAL A 86 15.28 -5.66 -2.23
N SER A 87 15.59 -4.59 -2.95
CA SER A 87 16.18 -4.62 -4.29
C SER A 87 17.64 -5.10 -4.32
N SER A 88 18.22 -5.41 -3.17
CA SER A 88 19.57 -5.95 -3.09
C SER A 88 19.66 -7.38 -3.66
N ARG A 89 20.79 -7.67 -4.33
CA ARG A 89 21.08 -9.02 -4.87
C ARG A 89 20.87 -10.17 -3.87
N PRO A 90 21.30 -10.09 -2.59
CA PRO A 90 21.07 -11.19 -1.64
C PRO A 90 19.59 -11.45 -1.38
N VAL A 91 18.77 -10.40 -1.25
CA VAL A 91 17.33 -10.55 -1.01
C VAL A 91 16.65 -11.14 -2.23
N PHE A 92 17.00 -10.73 -3.46
CA PHE A 92 16.44 -11.34 -4.66
C PHE A 92 16.72 -12.84 -4.76
N ARG A 93 17.93 -13.29 -4.36
CA ARG A 93 18.26 -14.73 -4.32
C ARG A 93 17.45 -15.45 -3.24
N PHE A 94 17.25 -14.82 -2.09
CA PHE A 94 16.40 -15.36 -1.03
C PHE A 94 14.93 -15.47 -1.47
N LEU A 95 14.39 -14.46 -2.15
CA LEU A 95 13.03 -14.48 -2.69
C LEU A 95 12.85 -15.55 -3.76
N ASP A 96 13.79 -15.71 -4.69
CA ASP A 96 13.73 -16.76 -5.71
C ASP A 96 13.79 -18.16 -5.06
N TRP A 97 14.64 -18.36 -4.07
CA TRP A 97 14.70 -19.60 -3.29
C TRP A 97 13.40 -19.88 -2.52
N LEU A 98 12.79 -18.84 -1.94
CA LEU A 98 11.53 -18.97 -1.21
C LEU A 98 10.37 -19.28 -2.16
N ALA A 99 10.36 -18.68 -3.36
CA ALA A 99 9.34 -18.90 -4.39
C ALA A 99 9.37 -20.31 -4.99
N ASP A 100 10.46 -21.06 -4.84
CA ASP A 100 10.59 -22.45 -5.32
C ASP A 100 10.05 -23.49 -4.31
N ARG A 101 9.67 -23.07 -3.09
CA ARG A 101 9.15 -23.97 -2.03
C ARG A 101 7.70 -24.43 -2.22
N PRO A 102 6.75 -23.62 -2.72
CA PRO A 102 5.38 -24.07 -2.93
C PRO A 102 5.28 -25.18 -3.99
N ASN A 103 4.41 -26.16 -3.76
CA ASN A 103 4.10 -27.18 -4.75
C ASN A 103 3.24 -26.59 -5.87
N LYS A 104 3.62 -26.85 -7.12
CA LYS A 104 2.93 -26.37 -8.33
C LYS A 104 1.48 -26.86 -8.44
N ASP A 105 1.21 -28.04 -7.88
CA ASP A 105 -0.11 -28.66 -7.91
C ASP A 105 -1.10 -28.05 -6.89
N SER A 106 -0.64 -27.15 -6.01
CA SER A 106 -1.48 -26.53 -4.97
C SER A 106 -1.31 -25.00 -4.88
N PRO A 107 -2.22 -24.21 -5.48
CA PRO A 107 -2.12 -22.74 -5.48
C PRO A 107 -2.29 -22.11 -4.09
N ILE A 108 -2.95 -22.81 -3.16
CA ILE A 108 -3.17 -22.32 -1.78
C ILE A 108 -1.84 -22.18 -1.03
N GLN A 109 -0.88 -23.07 -1.27
CA GLN A 109 0.42 -23.02 -0.60
C GLN A 109 1.21 -21.77 -1.00
N ALA A 110 1.11 -21.33 -2.27
CA ALA A 110 1.73 -20.11 -2.74
C ALA A 110 1.12 -18.86 -2.10
N ILE A 111 -0.22 -18.81 -2.00
CA ILE A 111 -0.94 -17.71 -1.34
C ILE A 111 -0.58 -17.65 0.16
N ALA A 112 -0.58 -18.80 0.84
CA ALA A 112 -0.24 -18.88 2.26
C ALA A 112 1.20 -18.43 2.53
N LEU A 113 2.14 -18.77 1.65
CA LEU A 113 3.54 -18.34 1.76
C LEU A 113 3.68 -16.82 1.59
N ILE A 114 3.03 -16.21 0.59
CA ILE A 114 3.03 -14.75 0.41
C ILE A 114 2.43 -14.07 1.64
N GLY A 115 1.32 -14.60 2.17
CA GLY A 115 0.68 -14.09 3.38
C GLY A 115 1.60 -14.13 4.60
N ALA A 116 2.20 -15.29 4.88
CA ALA A 116 3.15 -15.47 5.98
C ALA A 116 4.37 -14.55 5.83
N TYR A 117 4.94 -14.46 4.62
CA TYR A 117 6.05 -13.56 4.32
C TYR A 117 5.69 -12.09 4.58
N SER A 118 4.49 -11.67 4.16
CA SER A 118 3.98 -10.32 4.38
C SER A 118 3.81 -10.01 5.87
N MET A 119 3.31 -10.97 6.65
CA MET A 119 3.17 -10.81 8.10
C MET A 119 4.52 -10.67 8.79
N VAL A 120 5.48 -11.55 8.46
CA VAL A 120 6.84 -11.51 9.03
C VAL A 120 7.52 -10.18 8.70
N THR A 121 7.50 -9.77 7.44
CA THR A 121 8.08 -8.47 7.03
C THR A 121 7.35 -7.28 7.67
N GLY A 122 6.04 -7.39 7.89
CA GLY A 122 5.21 -6.40 8.58
C GLY A 122 5.58 -6.19 10.04
N TYR A 123 5.98 -7.24 10.76
CA TYR A 123 6.47 -7.12 12.14
C TYR A 123 7.79 -6.34 12.24
N PHE A 124 8.65 -6.43 11.23
CA PHE A 124 9.90 -5.68 11.22
C PHE A 124 9.69 -4.21 10.89
N ASN A 125 9.00 -3.93 9.79
CA ASN A 125 8.76 -2.57 9.36
C ASN A 125 7.59 -2.52 8.37
N TRP A 126 6.67 -1.57 8.59
CA TRP A 126 5.49 -1.40 7.74
C TRP A 126 5.84 -1.07 6.27
N ALA A 127 6.85 -0.21 6.01
CA ALA A 127 7.28 0.15 4.66
C ALA A 127 7.99 -1.01 3.97
N LEU A 128 8.79 -1.78 4.73
CA LEU A 128 9.46 -2.98 4.23
C LEU A 128 8.44 -4.01 3.74
N SER A 129 7.39 -4.28 4.52
CA SER A 129 6.34 -5.23 4.14
C SER A 129 5.68 -4.86 2.81
N VAL A 130 5.28 -3.59 2.63
CA VAL A 130 4.63 -3.13 1.40
C VAL A 130 5.53 -3.36 0.17
N VAL A 131 6.80 -2.96 0.25
CA VAL A 131 7.73 -3.08 -0.87
C VAL A 131 8.15 -4.54 -1.11
N ALA A 132 8.44 -5.27 -0.03
CA ALA A 132 8.87 -6.67 -0.08
C ALA A 132 7.80 -7.58 -0.68
N SER A 133 6.55 -7.44 -0.23
CA SER A 133 5.45 -8.24 -0.75
C SER A 133 5.17 -7.92 -2.22
N ALA A 134 5.18 -6.63 -2.61
CA ALA A 134 5.01 -6.24 -4.00
C ALA A 134 6.10 -6.81 -4.93
N LEU A 135 7.36 -6.82 -4.48
CA LEU A 135 8.48 -7.39 -5.23
C LEU A 135 8.48 -8.92 -5.25
N PHE A 136 7.89 -9.59 -4.26
CA PHE A 136 7.86 -11.06 -4.17
C PHE A 136 6.80 -11.70 -5.08
N VAL A 137 5.63 -11.06 -5.25
CA VAL A 137 4.52 -11.60 -6.05
C VAL A 137 4.94 -12.05 -7.47
N PRO A 138 5.72 -11.28 -8.25
CA PRO A 138 6.20 -11.73 -9.56
C PRO A 138 7.10 -12.97 -9.53
N PHE A 139 7.88 -13.20 -8.46
CA PHE A 139 8.71 -14.40 -8.33
C PHE A 139 7.85 -15.65 -8.14
N ILE A 140 6.85 -15.56 -7.25
CA ILE A 140 5.88 -16.65 -7.03
C ILE A 140 5.14 -16.96 -8.34
N ALA A 141 4.61 -15.94 -9.02
CA ALA A 141 3.84 -16.12 -10.26
C ALA A 141 4.67 -16.73 -11.41
N ARG A 142 5.98 -16.46 -11.46
CA ARG A 142 6.87 -17.09 -12.46
C ARG A 142 7.16 -18.56 -12.16
N ARG A 143 7.23 -18.95 -10.88
CA ARG A 143 7.53 -20.33 -10.44
C ARG A 143 6.28 -21.22 -10.38
N ASN A 144 5.11 -20.61 -10.21
CA ASN A 144 3.78 -21.23 -10.20
C ASN A 144 2.86 -20.51 -11.19
N PRO A 145 3.02 -20.78 -12.51
CA PRO A 145 2.19 -20.16 -13.55
C PRO A 145 0.74 -20.64 -13.55
#